data_AF-A0A381Y7W6-F1
#
_entry.id   AF-A0A381Y7W6-F1
#
_cell.length_a   1.000
_cell.length_b   1.000
_cell.length_c   1.000
_cell.angle_alpha   90.00
_cell.angle_beta   90.00
_cell.angle_gamma   90.00
#
_symmetry.space_group_name_H-M   'P 1'
#
loop_
_entity.id
_entity.type
_entity.pdbx_description
1 polymer ?
#
loop_
_entity_poly.entity_id
_entity_poly.type
_entity_poly.pdbx_seq_one_letter_code
_entity_poly.pdbx_strand_id
1 'polypeptide(L)'
;MNSESLIKQGKAYWEKRANPKSAKMAALFFEKAVELNPQNIELSVSLSRAYYFQGYYIEIDPAKRDTLYLKGANAAITGFKNTTYFQSFADTTSVDNSKLQISAISQAPVETIPALYWWAANIGRYLTTKPVLTRIESREIIETAMHRIATLDEDYYYGGPTRFFGTFYSRLPGVPLDRAKSNFDQSLADSPDYLGTRVLRARYYHTKLGNRDLFEEDLNYVINADPSALPDAMPENLYEQEKARKLLKHTSILFE
;
A
#
# COMPACT_ATOMS: atom_id res chain seq x y z
N MET A 1 11.05 -16.77 -24.36
CA MET A 1 9.75 -16.75 -23.64
C MET A 1 9.03 -15.47 -24.08
N ASN A 2 7.78 -15.53 -24.52
CA ASN A 2 7.03 -14.33 -24.94
C ASN A 2 6.37 -13.64 -23.73
N SER A 3 5.89 -12.41 -23.91
CA SER A 3 5.28 -11.60 -22.83
C SER A 3 4.11 -12.33 -22.16
N GLU A 4 3.20 -12.93 -22.93
CA GLU A 4 2.05 -13.65 -22.41
C GLU A 4 2.42 -14.82 -21.48
N SER A 5 3.44 -15.60 -21.85
CA SER A 5 3.94 -16.71 -21.02
C SER A 5 4.54 -16.21 -19.70
N LEU A 6 5.24 -15.07 -19.70
CA LEU A 6 5.77 -14.44 -18.48
C LEU A 6 4.64 -13.96 -17.58
N ILE A 7 3.62 -13.32 -18.13
CA ILE A 7 2.44 -12.85 -17.39
C ILE A 7 1.73 -14.02 -16.73
N LYS A 8 1.49 -15.10 -17.47
CA LYS A 8 0.84 -16.32 -16.96
C LYS A 8 1.63 -16.93 -15.81
N GLN A 9 2.95 -17.01 -15.93
CA GLN A 9 3.81 -17.52 -14.85
C GLN A 9 3.81 -16.60 -13.63
N GLY A 10 3.91 -15.29 -13.83
CA GLY A 10 3.82 -14.30 -12.76
C GLY A 10 2.52 -14.43 -11.96
N LYS A 11 1.37 -14.52 -12.64
CA LYS A 11 0.06 -14.76 -12.01
C LYS A 11 0.02 -16.08 -11.25
N ALA A 12 0.51 -17.18 -11.83
CA ALA A 12 0.52 -18.48 -11.17
C ALA A 12 1.37 -18.52 -9.89
N TYR A 13 2.50 -17.81 -9.86
CA TYR A 13 3.30 -17.64 -8.64
C TYR A 13 2.64 -16.68 -7.64
N TRP A 14 1.95 -15.65 -8.13
CA TRP A 14 1.22 -14.69 -7.30
C TRP A 14 0.08 -15.31 -6.50
N GLU A 15 -0.65 -16.27 -7.08
CA GLU A 15 -1.67 -17.05 -6.35
C GLU A 15 -1.08 -17.79 -5.14
N LYS A 16 0.21 -18.11 -5.19
CA LYS A 16 0.94 -18.81 -4.12
C LYS A 16 1.78 -17.87 -3.25
N ARG A 17 1.53 -16.55 -3.28
CA ARG A 17 2.36 -15.52 -2.63
C ARG A 17 2.50 -15.66 -1.10
N ALA A 18 1.62 -16.41 -0.43
CA ALA A 18 1.80 -16.78 0.98
C ALA A 18 3.13 -17.52 1.20
N ASN A 19 3.65 -18.20 0.17
CA ASN A 19 4.99 -18.74 0.16
C ASN A 19 6.02 -17.66 -0.28
N PRO A 20 7.04 -17.33 0.54
CA PRO A 20 8.00 -16.28 0.22
C PRO A 20 8.76 -16.48 -1.11
N LYS A 21 9.08 -17.73 -1.47
CA LYS A 21 9.76 -18.01 -2.74
C LYS A 21 8.85 -17.72 -3.93
N SER A 22 7.57 -18.08 -3.82
CA SER A 22 6.57 -17.81 -4.86
C SER A 22 6.33 -16.31 -5.03
N ALA A 23 6.21 -15.54 -3.95
CA ALA A 23 6.08 -14.08 -4.03
C ALA A 23 7.28 -13.41 -4.74
N LYS A 24 8.50 -13.90 -4.48
CA LYS A 24 9.73 -13.45 -5.17
C LYS A 24 9.72 -13.81 -6.65
N MET A 25 9.33 -15.03 -6.99
CA MET A 25 9.21 -15.46 -8.39
C MET A 25 8.16 -14.67 -9.15
N ALA A 26 7.01 -14.36 -8.53
CA ALA A 26 5.96 -13.55 -9.14
C ALA A 26 6.51 -12.18 -9.58
N ALA A 27 7.23 -11.47 -8.70
CA ALA A 27 7.85 -10.20 -9.05
C ALA A 27 8.87 -10.34 -10.18
N LEU A 28 9.71 -11.38 -10.17
CA LEU A 28 10.69 -11.61 -11.23
C LEU A 28 10.02 -11.81 -12.60
N PHE A 29 8.91 -12.56 -12.65
CA PHE A 29 8.16 -12.77 -13.88
C PHE A 29 7.44 -11.51 -14.36
N PHE A 30 6.84 -10.74 -13.44
CA PHE A 30 6.23 -9.46 -13.77
C PHE A 30 7.25 -8.43 -14.24
N GLU A 31 8.45 -8.38 -13.65
CA GLU A 31 9.55 -7.50 -14.06
C GLU A 31 9.93 -7.77 -15.53
N LYS A 32 10.18 -9.03 -15.88
CA LYS A 32 10.45 -9.44 -17.27
C LYS A 32 9.27 -9.17 -18.21
N ALA A 33 8.04 -9.29 -17.74
CA ALA A 33 6.86 -9.02 -18.56
C ALA A 33 6.71 -7.51 -18.86
N VAL A 34 7.01 -6.66 -17.88
CA VAL A 34 7.03 -5.19 -18.03
C VAL A 34 8.13 -4.76 -19.00
N GLU A 35 9.33 -5.37 -18.94
CA GLU A 35 10.42 -5.09 -19.89
C GLU A 35 10.00 -5.33 -21.36
N LEU A 36 9.17 -6.35 -21.61
CA LEU A 36 8.68 -6.66 -22.95
C LEU A 36 7.42 -5.86 -23.35
N ASN A 37 6.68 -5.31 -22.38
CA ASN A 37 5.45 -4.57 -22.61
C ASN A 37 5.31 -3.38 -21.64
N PRO A 38 6.16 -2.35 -21.76
CA PRO A 38 6.24 -1.25 -20.79
C PRO A 38 5.01 -0.32 -20.81
N GLN A 39 4.15 -0.44 -21.82
CA GLN A 39 2.92 0.35 -21.96
C GLN A 39 1.72 -0.29 -21.26
N ASN A 40 1.85 -1.54 -20.79
CA ASN A 40 0.77 -2.22 -20.10
C ASN A 40 0.74 -1.83 -18.61
N ILE A 41 -0.15 -0.89 -18.27
CA ILE A 41 -0.35 -0.39 -16.91
C ILE A 41 -0.71 -1.50 -15.91
N GLU A 42 -1.47 -2.52 -16.30
CA GLU A 42 -1.85 -3.62 -15.42
C GLU A 42 -0.63 -4.45 -14.97
N LEU A 43 0.38 -4.58 -15.84
CA LEU A 43 1.64 -5.26 -15.49
C LEU A 43 2.47 -4.42 -14.53
N SER A 44 2.55 -3.11 -14.75
CA SER A 44 3.17 -2.17 -13.81
C SER A 44 2.52 -2.24 -12.42
N VAL A 45 1.19 -2.32 -12.38
CA VAL A 45 0.41 -2.52 -11.15
C VAL A 45 0.74 -3.84 -10.47
N SER A 46 0.76 -4.94 -11.23
CA SER A 46 1.07 -6.28 -10.73
C SER A 46 2.48 -6.34 -10.13
N LEU A 47 3.46 -5.76 -10.82
CA LEU A 47 4.84 -5.64 -10.34
C LEU A 47 4.93 -4.79 -9.07
N SER A 48 4.24 -3.64 -9.05
CA SER A 48 4.19 -2.75 -7.89
C SER A 48 3.63 -3.42 -6.64
N ARG A 49 2.50 -4.14 -6.81
CA ARG A 49 1.88 -4.94 -5.74
C ARG A 49 2.81 -6.06 -5.27
N ALA A 50 3.52 -6.72 -6.18
CA ALA A 50 4.45 -7.79 -5.82
C ALA A 50 5.63 -7.30 -4.99
N TYR A 51 6.21 -6.14 -5.33
CA TYR A 51 7.25 -5.51 -4.51
C TYR A 51 6.72 -5.02 -3.17
N TYR A 52 5.53 -4.40 -3.13
CA TYR A 52 4.89 -4.01 -1.88
C TYR A 52 4.74 -5.21 -0.94
N PHE A 53 4.22 -6.32 -1.45
CA PHE A 53 3.99 -7.53 -0.67
C PHE A 53 5.29 -8.07 -0.08
N GLN A 54 6.35 -8.16 -0.88
CA GLN A 54 7.66 -8.57 -0.38
C GLN A 54 8.21 -7.63 0.68
N GLY A 55 8.17 -6.32 0.43
CA GLY A 55 8.69 -5.33 1.36
C GLY A 55 7.89 -5.25 2.66
N TYR A 56 6.58 -5.46 2.61
CA TYR A 56 5.71 -5.35 3.77
C TYR A 56 5.59 -6.65 4.57
N TYR A 57 5.54 -7.81 3.94
CA TYR A 57 5.27 -9.08 4.61
C TYR A 57 6.47 -10.01 4.76
N ILE A 58 7.46 -9.96 3.85
CA ILE A 58 8.53 -10.97 3.78
C ILE A 58 9.88 -10.42 4.27
N GLU A 59 10.28 -9.25 3.78
CA GLU A 59 11.60 -8.70 4.08
C GLU A 59 11.66 -8.12 5.50
N ILE A 60 12.74 -8.42 6.21
CA ILE A 60 12.98 -8.00 7.59
C ILE A 60 14.04 -6.90 7.68
N ASP A 61 14.96 -6.86 6.73
CA ASP A 61 16.01 -5.86 6.64
C ASP A 61 15.42 -4.51 6.22
N PRO A 62 15.54 -3.45 7.05
CA PRO A 62 14.92 -2.15 6.76
C PRO A 62 15.38 -1.51 5.44
N ALA A 63 16.66 -1.63 5.08
CA ALA A 63 17.20 -1.02 3.86
C ALA A 63 16.71 -1.75 2.60
N LYS A 64 16.60 -3.08 2.66
CA LYS A 64 16.01 -3.87 1.58
C LYS A 64 14.51 -3.63 1.44
N ARG A 65 13.78 -3.44 2.55
CA ARG A 65 12.36 -3.04 2.51
C ARG A 65 12.18 -1.72 1.79
N ASP A 66 12.98 -0.72 2.12
CA ASP A 66 12.93 0.59 1.45
C ASP A 66 13.20 0.45 -0.06
N THR A 67 14.18 -0.37 -0.44
CA THR A 67 14.48 -0.66 -1.84
C THR A 67 13.28 -1.29 -2.55
N LEU A 68 12.62 -2.26 -1.93
CA LEU A 68 11.42 -2.91 -2.49
C LEU A 68 10.27 -1.91 -2.64
N TYR A 69 10.02 -1.06 -1.64
CA TYR A 69 9.00 -0.02 -1.74
C TYR A 69 9.29 0.99 -2.86
N LEU A 70 10.53 1.45 -2.99
CA LEU A 70 10.91 2.36 -4.07
C LEU A 70 10.78 1.70 -5.45
N LYS A 71 11.18 0.43 -5.59
CA LYS A 71 10.94 -0.34 -6.84
C LYS A 71 9.44 -0.45 -7.16
N GLY A 72 8.62 -0.76 -6.16
CA GLY A 72 7.18 -0.84 -6.33
C GLY A 72 6.54 0.49 -6.70
N ALA A 73 6.91 1.57 -6.02
CA ALA A 73 6.46 2.92 -6.35
C ALA A 73 6.88 3.33 -7.76
N ASN A 74 8.13 3.05 -8.15
CA ASN A 74 8.65 3.37 -9.47
C ASN A 74 7.93 2.61 -10.60
N ALA A 75 7.65 1.32 -10.39
CA ALA A 75 6.90 0.51 -11.35
C ALA A 75 5.49 1.10 -11.58
N ALA A 76 4.77 1.39 -10.51
CA ALA A 76 3.41 1.94 -10.58
C ALA A 76 3.38 3.33 -11.23
N ILE A 77 4.24 4.25 -10.79
CA ILE A 77 4.23 5.62 -11.33
C ILE A 77 4.69 5.66 -12.79
N THR A 78 5.64 4.82 -13.18
CA THR A 78 6.03 4.68 -14.59
C THR A 78 4.85 4.18 -15.42
N GLY A 79 4.12 3.17 -14.94
CA GLY A 79 2.90 2.68 -15.60
C GLY A 79 1.84 3.77 -15.77
N PHE A 80 1.60 4.57 -14.73
CA PHE A 80 0.70 5.73 -14.80
C PHE A 80 1.17 6.77 -15.83
N LYS A 81 2.46 7.14 -15.78
CA LYS A 81 3.06 8.14 -16.67
C LYS A 81 3.07 7.72 -18.15
N ASN A 82 3.09 6.41 -18.42
CA ASN A 82 3.05 5.85 -19.76
C ASN A 82 1.64 5.85 -20.39
N THR A 83 0.59 6.14 -19.62
CA THR A 83 -0.77 6.22 -20.16
C THR A 83 -0.92 7.40 -21.12
N THR A 84 -1.76 7.25 -22.14
CA THR A 84 -2.14 8.35 -23.05
C THR A 84 -2.74 9.52 -22.29
N TYR A 85 -3.49 9.24 -21.21
CA TYR A 85 -4.01 10.24 -20.28
C TYR A 85 -2.89 11.09 -19.68
N PHE A 86 -1.89 10.49 -19.02
CA PHE A 86 -0.82 11.30 -18.42
C PHE A 86 -0.01 12.03 -19.48
N GLN A 87 0.24 11.40 -20.63
CA GLN A 87 0.95 12.03 -21.74
C GLN A 87 0.21 13.24 -22.33
N SER A 88 -1.13 13.35 -22.17
CA SER A 88 -1.86 14.56 -22.57
C SER A 88 -1.62 15.76 -21.64
N PHE A 89 -1.05 15.56 -20.46
CA PHE A 89 -0.63 16.64 -19.55
C PHE A 89 0.79 17.13 -19.85
N ALA A 90 1.55 16.42 -20.69
CA ALA A 90 2.92 16.78 -21.04
C ALA A 90 2.94 17.97 -22.01
N ASP A 91 2.54 19.15 -21.53
CA ASP A 91 2.76 20.40 -22.22
C ASP A 91 4.21 20.84 -21.97
N THR A 92 4.99 20.96 -23.05
CA THR A 92 6.46 21.03 -23.10
C THR A 92 7.07 22.35 -22.58
N THR A 93 6.34 23.11 -21.77
CA THR A 93 6.68 24.49 -21.44
C THR A 93 6.65 24.86 -19.95
N SER A 94 6.26 23.95 -19.03
CA SER A 94 6.19 24.28 -17.59
C SER A 94 7.27 23.57 -16.75
N VAL A 95 7.97 24.36 -15.93
CA VAL A 95 9.19 23.98 -15.18
C VAL A 95 8.89 23.34 -13.82
N ASP A 96 7.62 23.07 -13.47
CA ASP A 96 7.25 22.45 -12.19
C ASP A 96 6.59 21.08 -12.37
N ASN A 97 7.44 20.05 -12.51
CA ASN A 97 7.05 18.66 -12.64
C ASN A 97 6.12 18.18 -11.50
N SER A 98 6.20 18.77 -10.30
CA SER A 98 5.39 18.37 -9.15
C SER A 98 3.95 18.87 -9.28
N LYS A 99 3.74 20.13 -9.68
CA LYS A 99 2.40 20.68 -9.92
C LYS A 99 1.68 19.98 -11.07
N LEU A 100 2.40 19.69 -12.15
CA LEU A 100 1.87 18.91 -13.27
C LEU A 100 1.40 17.54 -12.78
N GLN A 101 2.23 16.84 -12.00
CA GLN A 101 1.88 15.52 -11.49
C GLN A 101 0.66 15.57 -10.55
N ILE A 102 0.56 16.56 -9.66
CA ILE A 102 -0.61 16.75 -8.79
C ILE A 102 -1.87 17.03 -9.63
N SER A 103 -1.79 17.89 -10.64
CA SER A 103 -2.90 18.21 -11.55
C SER A 103 -3.38 16.99 -12.34
N ALA A 104 -2.44 16.18 -12.83
CA ALA A 104 -2.76 14.94 -13.53
C ALA A 104 -3.39 13.90 -12.61
N ILE A 105 -2.92 13.79 -11.36
CA ILE A 105 -3.49 12.87 -10.37
C ILE A 105 -4.91 13.31 -9.97
N SER A 106 -5.17 14.60 -9.74
CA SER A 106 -6.48 15.06 -9.29
C SER A 106 -7.60 14.82 -10.30
N GLN A 107 -7.27 14.67 -11.58
CA GLN A 107 -8.19 14.42 -12.69
C GLN A 107 -8.11 12.98 -13.22
N ALA A 108 -7.28 12.12 -12.61
CA ALA A 108 -6.94 10.80 -13.14
C ALA A 108 -8.19 9.93 -13.39
N PRO A 109 -8.31 9.26 -14.55
CA PRO A 109 -9.50 8.48 -14.86
C PRO A 109 -9.49 7.14 -14.11
N VAL A 110 -10.65 6.48 -14.01
CA VAL A 110 -10.86 5.28 -13.17
C VAL A 110 -9.89 4.14 -13.50
N GLU A 111 -9.49 3.99 -14.75
CA GLU A 111 -8.59 2.92 -15.22
C GLU A 111 -7.18 3.05 -14.62
N THR A 112 -6.82 4.23 -14.13
CA THR A 112 -5.49 4.51 -13.57
C THR A 112 -5.41 4.41 -12.05
N ILE A 113 -6.56 4.29 -11.36
CA ILE A 113 -6.59 4.22 -9.89
C ILE A 113 -5.74 3.08 -9.32
N PRO A 114 -5.63 1.88 -9.96
CA PRO A 114 -4.81 0.82 -9.39
C PRO A 114 -3.32 1.21 -9.35
N ALA A 115 -2.82 1.89 -10.39
CA ALA A 115 -1.43 2.36 -10.41
C ALA A 115 -1.20 3.43 -9.35
N LEU A 116 -2.10 4.40 -9.23
CA LEU A 116 -2.00 5.44 -8.21
C LEU A 116 -2.06 4.88 -6.79
N TYR A 117 -2.95 3.92 -6.53
CA TYR A 117 -3.05 3.27 -5.22
C TYR A 117 -1.76 2.56 -4.86
N TRP A 118 -1.24 1.70 -5.75
CA TRP A 118 -0.03 0.94 -5.45
C TRP A 118 1.22 1.80 -5.39
N TRP A 119 1.28 2.90 -6.13
CA TRP A 119 2.28 3.94 -5.94
C TRP A 119 2.20 4.54 -4.52
N ALA A 120 1.04 5.05 -4.13
CA ALA A 120 0.84 5.71 -2.85
C ALA A 120 1.02 4.74 -1.66
N ALA A 121 0.58 3.48 -1.79
CA ALA A 121 0.79 2.45 -0.78
C ALA A 121 2.29 2.15 -0.56
N ASN A 122 3.07 2.01 -1.63
CA ASN A 122 4.52 1.81 -1.54
C ASN A 122 5.23 3.03 -0.93
N ILE A 123 4.95 4.23 -1.43
CA ILE A 123 5.52 5.48 -0.91
C ILE A 123 5.13 5.69 0.56
N GLY A 124 3.87 5.46 0.92
CA GLY A 124 3.41 5.55 2.31
C GLY A 124 4.19 4.63 3.23
N ARG A 125 4.47 3.38 2.81
CA ARG A 125 5.32 2.46 3.58
C ARG A 125 6.76 2.92 3.68
N TYR A 126 7.37 3.37 2.59
CA TYR A 126 8.73 3.93 2.61
C TYR A 126 8.82 5.10 3.59
N LEU A 127 7.86 6.02 3.56
CA LEU A 127 7.81 7.21 4.40
C LEU A 127 7.66 6.91 5.90
N THR A 128 7.15 5.72 6.27
CA THR A 128 6.98 5.34 7.69
C THR A 128 8.29 5.31 8.49
N THR A 129 9.46 5.27 7.87
CA THR A 129 10.74 5.28 8.59
C THR A 129 11.52 6.59 8.38
N LYS A 130 10.93 7.56 7.67
CA LYS A 130 11.63 8.78 7.25
C LYS A 130 11.43 9.94 8.22
N PRO A 131 12.35 10.92 8.21
CA PRO A 131 12.21 12.15 8.98
C PRO A 131 10.84 12.79 8.79
N VAL A 132 10.38 13.49 9.82
CA VAL A 132 9.07 14.18 9.81
C VAL A 132 8.93 15.10 8.60
N LEU A 133 9.97 15.87 8.28
CA LEU A 133 9.93 16.85 7.20
C LEU A 133 9.64 16.20 5.84
N THR A 134 10.35 15.11 5.50
CA THR A 134 10.11 14.35 4.26
C THR A 134 8.67 13.83 4.14
N ARG A 135 8.06 13.44 5.28
CA ARG A 135 6.65 13.01 5.31
C ARG A 135 5.69 14.16 5.05
N ILE A 136 5.98 15.34 5.59
CA ILE A 136 5.18 16.56 5.38
C ILE A 136 5.30 17.02 3.92
N GLU A 137 6.50 17.03 3.35
CA GLU A 137 6.73 17.42 1.95
C GLU A 137 6.01 16.49 0.95
N SER A 138 5.89 15.21 1.28
CA SER A 138 5.19 14.24 0.42
C SER A 138 3.66 14.27 0.57
N ARG A 139 3.13 15.05 1.52
CA ARG A 139 1.72 14.99 1.93
C ARG A 139 0.76 15.32 0.80
N GLU A 140 0.94 16.46 0.15
CA GLU A 140 -0.02 17.01 -0.81
C GLU A 140 -0.30 16.03 -1.96
N ILE A 141 0.75 15.49 -2.57
CA ILE A 141 0.62 14.58 -3.71
C ILE A 141 0.00 13.23 -3.31
N ILE A 142 0.30 12.73 -2.10
CA ILE A 142 -0.26 11.49 -1.58
C ILE A 142 -1.74 11.67 -1.22
N GLU A 143 -2.10 12.75 -0.53
CA GLU A 143 -3.50 13.07 -0.22
C GLU A 143 -4.30 13.26 -1.50
N THR A 144 -3.75 13.96 -2.51
CA THR A 144 -4.39 14.14 -3.81
C THR A 144 -4.70 12.79 -4.47
N ALA A 145 -3.75 11.86 -4.48
CA ALA A 145 -3.96 10.52 -5.03
C ALA A 145 -5.02 9.74 -4.26
N MET A 146 -4.91 9.68 -2.93
CA MET A 146 -5.84 8.90 -2.09
C MET A 146 -7.26 9.48 -2.09
N HIS A 147 -7.42 10.80 -2.13
CA HIS A 147 -8.73 11.43 -2.31
C HIS A 147 -9.30 11.16 -3.69
N ARG A 148 -8.49 11.21 -4.76
CA ARG A 148 -8.97 10.87 -6.10
C ARG A 148 -9.46 9.43 -6.17
N ILE A 149 -8.71 8.49 -5.58
CA ILE A 149 -9.10 7.08 -5.53
C ILE A 149 -10.41 6.95 -4.75
N ALA A 150 -10.51 7.51 -3.55
CA ALA A 150 -11.73 7.44 -2.73
C ALA A 150 -12.97 8.02 -3.42
N THR A 151 -12.82 9.08 -4.23
CA THR A 151 -13.92 9.66 -5.01
C THR A 151 -14.39 8.75 -6.14
N LEU A 152 -13.51 7.95 -6.72
CA LEU A 152 -13.82 7.07 -7.85
C LEU A 152 -14.23 5.66 -7.44
N ASP A 153 -13.66 5.16 -6.36
CA ASP A 153 -13.90 3.84 -5.78
C ASP A 153 -13.54 3.88 -4.28
N GLU A 154 -14.55 4.10 -3.44
CA GLU A 154 -14.36 4.30 -1.99
C GLU A 154 -13.85 3.05 -1.28
N ASP A 155 -14.23 1.86 -1.75
CA ASP A 155 -13.87 0.56 -1.17
C ASP A 155 -12.69 -0.10 -1.90
N TYR A 156 -11.99 0.64 -2.77
CA TYR A 156 -10.88 0.10 -3.54
C TYR A 156 -9.88 -0.64 -2.63
N TYR A 157 -9.61 -1.91 -2.96
CA TYR A 157 -8.74 -2.81 -2.20
C TYR A 157 -9.13 -2.91 -0.72
N TYR A 158 -10.42 -3.18 -0.48
CA TYR A 158 -11.02 -3.47 0.83
C TYR A 158 -10.89 -2.27 1.78
N GLY A 159 -11.43 -1.11 1.40
CA GLY A 159 -11.28 0.15 2.14
C GLY A 159 -9.84 0.66 2.18
N GLY A 160 -9.09 0.50 1.09
CA GLY A 160 -7.69 0.89 0.98
C GLY A 160 -7.40 2.37 1.25
N PRO A 161 -8.14 3.32 0.65
CA PRO A 161 -7.94 4.74 0.88
C PRO A 161 -8.14 5.15 2.35
N THR A 162 -9.23 4.70 2.98
CA THR A 162 -9.53 5.01 4.38
C THR A 162 -8.52 4.36 5.32
N ARG A 163 -8.15 3.08 5.11
CA ARG A 163 -7.04 2.43 5.84
C ARG A 163 -5.73 3.21 5.73
N PHE A 164 -5.43 3.73 4.53
CA PHE A 164 -4.24 4.53 4.29
C PHE A 164 -4.28 5.83 5.09
N PHE A 165 -5.37 6.60 5.01
CA PHE A 165 -5.51 7.85 5.76
C PHE A 165 -5.46 7.64 7.27
N GLY A 166 -6.08 6.58 7.80
CA GLY A 166 -5.97 6.21 9.21
C GLY A 166 -4.52 6.04 9.64
N THR A 167 -3.75 5.30 8.85
CA THR A 167 -2.31 5.09 9.10
C THR A 167 -1.51 6.38 8.96
N PHE A 168 -1.73 7.14 7.89
CA PHE A 168 -0.97 8.33 7.56
C PHE A 168 -1.18 9.46 8.57
N TYR A 169 -2.44 9.72 8.95
CA TYR A 169 -2.79 10.74 9.94
C TYR A 169 -2.39 10.38 11.36
N SER A 170 -2.32 9.09 11.70
CA SER A 170 -1.71 8.65 12.96
C SER A 170 -0.24 9.07 13.03
N ARG A 171 0.44 9.26 11.90
CA ARG A 171 1.89 9.50 11.85
C ARG A 171 2.31 10.91 11.50
N LEU A 172 1.40 11.74 11.00
CA LEU A 172 1.69 13.14 10.71
C LEU A 172 1.55 14.01 11.97
N PRO A 173 2.56 14.80 12.33
CA PRO A 173 2.42 15.83 13.37
C PRO A 173 1.41 16.91 12.96
N GLY A 174 0.72 17.49 13.94
CA GLY A 174 -0.25 18.57 13.72
C GLY A 174 -1.59 18.13 13.10
N VAL A 175 -1.77 16.85 12.76
CA VAL A 175 -3.06 16.31 12.32
C VAL A 175 -3.81 15.73 13.53
N PRO A 176 -5.05 16.18 13.82
CA PRO A 176 -5.85 15.63 14.90
C PRO A 176 -6.06 14.11 14.75
N LEU A 177 -5.90 13.38 15.86
CA LEU A 177 -6.02 11.92 15.87
C LEU A 177 -7.44 11.42 15.55
N ASP A 178 -8.45 12.24 15.77
CA ASP A 178 -9.85 11.91 15.45
C ASP A 178 -10.05 11.66 13.95
N ARG A 179 -9.24 12.33 13.10
CA ARG A 179 -9.22 12.07 11.66
C ARG A 179 -8.68 10.67 11.36
N ALA A 180 -7.66 10.22 12.08
CA ALA A 180 -7.14 8.87 11.94
C ALA A 180 -8.16 7.83 12.40
N LYS A 181 -8.81 8.08 13.55
CA LYS A 181 -9.87 7.23 14.10
C LYS A 181 -11.00 7.02 13.10
N SER A 182 -11.57 8.11 12.60
CA SER A 182 -12.72 8.08 11.67
C SER A 182 -12.40 7.27 10.42
N ASN A 183 -11.18 7.41 9.89
CA ASN A 183 -10.74 6.66 8.71
C ASN A 183 -10.53 5.16 8.99
N PHE A 184 -9.97 4.79 10.15
CA PHE A 184 -9.88 3.38 10.52
C PHE A 184 -11.25 2.75 10.76
N ASP A 185 -12.15 3.46 11.44
CA ASP A 185 -13.49 2.96 11.73
C ASP A 185 -14.29 2.75 10.45
N GLN A 186 -14.20 3.68 9.50
CA GLN A 186 -14.80 3.51 8.16
C GLN A 186 -14.24 2.28 7.45
N SER A 187 -12.91 2.14 7.37
CA SER A 187 -12.28 0.97 6.72
C SER A 187 -12.70 -0.37 7.35
N LEU A 188 -12.91 -0.40 8.67
CA LEU A 188 -13.37 -1.60 9.38
C LEU A 188 -14.86 -1.87 9.20
N ALA A 189 -15.68 -0.82 9.00
CA ALA A 189 -17.09 -0.98 8.68
C ALA A 189 -17.28 -1.56 7.27
N ASP A 190 -16.48 -1.10 6.30
CA ASP A 190 -16.58 -1.52 4.90
C ASP A 190 -15.98 -2.92 4.68
N SER A 191 -14.83 -3.20 5.29
CA SER A 191 -14.04 -4.40 5.03
C SER A 191 -13.45 -4.99 6.33
N PRO A 192 -14.28 -5.53 7.24
CA PRO A 192 -13.83 -6.05 8.54
C PRO A 192 -12.89 -7.25 8.43
N ASP A 193 -13.01 -8.05 7.36
CA ASP A 193 -12.24 -9.26 7.14
C ASP A 193 -10.86 -9.02 6.50
N TYR A 194 -10.54 -7.77 6.15
CA TYR A 194 -9.17 -7.37 5.80
C TYR A 194 -8.39 -7.04 7.08
N LEU A 195 -7.75 -8.05 7.66
CA LEU A 195 -7.16 -7.99 9.01
C LEU A 195 -6.04 -6.93 9.15
N GLY A 196 -5.42 -6.54 8.05
CA GLY A 196 -4.39 -5.51 8.03
C GLY A 196 -4.86 -4.16 8.57
N THR A 197 -6.15 -3.84 8.50
CA THR A 197 -6.69 -2.58 9.06
C THR A 197 -6.50 -2.53 10.58
N ARG A 198 -6.86 -3.60 11.31
CA ARG A 198 -6.68 -3.67 12.76
C ARG A 198 -5.21 -3.68 13.18
N VAL A 199 -4.35 -4.41 12.45
CA VAL A 199 -2.91 -4.41 12.73
C VAL A 199 -2.32 -3.00 12.62
N LEU A 200 -2.74 -2.22 11.62
CA LEU A 200 -2.28 -0.85 11.44
C LEU A 200 -2.84 0.11 12.48
N ARG A 201 -4.13 -0.04 12.85
CA ARG A 201 -4.75 0.75 13.92
C ARG A 201 -4.06 0.51 15.25
N ALA A 202 -3.85 -0.75 15.63
CA ALA A 202 -3.07 -1.12 16.81
C ALA A 202 -1.67 -0.48 16.75
N ARG A 203 -0.91 -0.75 15.69
CA ARG A 203 0.49 -0.33 15.60
C ARG A 203 0.70 1.18 15.63
N TYR A 204 -0.18 1.97 15.01
CA TYR A 204 0.09 3.39 14.78
C TYR A 204 -0.86 4.33 15.52
N TYR A 205 -2.12 3.94 15.73
CA TYR A 205 -3.11 4.79 16.37
C TYR A 205 -3.14 4.52 17.88
N HIS A 206 -3.35 3.26 18.30
CA HIS A 206 -3.47 2.92 19.72
C HIS A 206 -2.16 3.15 20.50
N THR A 207 -1.01 2.85 19.89
CA THR A 207 0.31 3.19 20.47
C THR A 207 0.49 4.69 20.66
N LYS A 208 0.08 5.51 19.67
CA LYS A 208 0.18 6.97 19.78
C LYS A 208 -0.78 7.56 20.81
N LEU A 209 -1.90 6.91 21.07
CA LEU A 209 -2.82 7.25 22.15
C LEU A 209 -2.36 6.75 23.53
N GLY A 210 -1.36 5.86 23.60
CA GLY A 210 -1.02 5.16 24.83
C GLY A 210 -2.12 4.19 25.30
N ASN A 211 -3.05 3.80 24.41
CA ASN A 211 -4.15 2.89 24.75
C ASN A 211 -3.74 1.43 24.55
N ARG A 212 -3.18 0.84 25.61
CA ARG A 212 -2.72 -0.54 25.60
C ARG A 212 -3.86 -1.55 25.45
N ASP A 213 -5.00 -1.31 26.08
CA ASP A 213 -6.12 -2.27 26.08
C ASP A 213 -6.69 -2.44 24.66
N LEU A 214 -6.95 -1.34 23.94
CA LEU A 214 -7.41 -1.41 22.55
C LEU A 214 -6.34 -1.93 21.59
N PHE A 215 -5.06 -1.70 21.89
CA PHE A 215 -3.96 -2.30 21.15
C PHE A 215 -3.99 -3.83 21.26
N GLU A 216 -4.12 -4.37 22.48
CA GLU A 216 -4.18 -5.82 22.69
C GLU A 216 -5.47 -6.41 22.13
N GLU A 217 -6.61 -5.72 22.24
CA GLU A 217 -7.90 -6.13 21.66
C GLU A 217 -7.80 -6.33 20.14
N ASP A 218 -7.32 -5.33 19.40
CA ASP A 218 -7.22 -5.40 17.93
C ASP A 218 -6.30 -6.54 17.49
N LEU A 219 -5.17 -6.74 18.17
CA LEU A 219 -4.21 -7.77 17.79
C LEU A 219 -4.72 -9.18 18.15
N ASN A 220 -5.40 -9.35 19.27
CA ASN A 220 -6.02 -10.62 19.64
C ASN A 220 -7.19 -10.98 18.71
N TYR A 221 -7.99 -9.99 18.26
CA TYR A 221 -8.99 -10.23 17.22
C TYR A 221 -8.34 -10.79 15.96
N VAL A 222 -7.29 -10.14 15.46
CA VAL A 222 -6.58 -10.57 14.24
C VAL A 222 -6.07 -12.01 14.38
N ILE A 223 -5.44 -12.33 15.51
CA ILE A 223 -4.89 -13.66 15.80
C ILE A 223 -5.93 -14.78 15.76
N ASN A 224 -7.17 -14.48 16.19
CA ASN A 224 -8.24 -15.46 16.32
C ASN A 224 -9.21 -15.48 15.14
N ALA A 225 -9.13 -14.51 14.23
CA ALA A 225 -9.96 -14.46 13.03
C ALA A 225 -9.64 -15.60 12.05
N ASP A 226 -10.63 -16.02 11.27
CA ASP A 226 -10.43 -16.94 10.15
C ASP A 226 -9.78 -16.18 8.97
N PRO A 227 -8.51 -16.46 8.61
CA PRO A 227 -7.85 -15.76 7.51
C PRO A 227 -8.50 -16.05 6.15
N SER A 228 -9.31 -17.10 6.03
CA SER A 228 -10.00 -17.50 4.81
C SER A 228 -11.38 -16.86 4.62
N ALA A 229 -11.88 -16.11 5.61
CA ALA A 229 -13.12 -15.33 5.51
C ALA A 229 -13.11 -14.32 4.35
N LEU A 230 -11.91 -13.88 3.95
CA LEU A 230 -11.66 -13.11 2.73
C LEU A 230 -10.66 -13.87 1.83
N PRO A 231 -11.11 -14.83 0.99
CA PRO A 231 -10.21 -15.75 0.28
C PRO A 231 -9.14 -15.05 -0.57
N ASP A 232 -9.50 -13.99 -1.28
CA ASP A 232 -8.60 -13.24 -2.15
C ASP A 232 -7.46 -12.54 -1.38
N ALA A 233 -7.70 -12.17 -0.12
CA ALA A 233 -6.73 -11.55 0.78
C ALA A 233 -6.17 -12.53 1.82
N MET A 234 -6.49 -13.83 1.74
CA MET A 234 -6.02 -14.83 2.69
C MET A 234 -4.49 -14.82 2.85
N PRO A 235 -3.66 -14.72 1.78
CA PRO A 235 -2.22 -14.58 1.94
C PRO A 235 -1.80 -13.39 2.80
N GLU A 236 -2.41 -12.22 2.59
CA GLU A 236 -2.20 -11.02 3.38
C GLU A 236 -2.63 -11.23 4.84
N ASN A 237 -3.83 -11.80 5.07
CA ASN A 237 -4.37 -12.06 6.40
C ASN A 237 -3.50 -13.02 7.23
N LEU A 238 -2.96 -14.08 6.61
CA LEU A 238 -2.01 -14.99 7.26
C LEU A 238 -0.77 -14.25 7.77
N TYR A 239 -0.21 -13.34 6.97
CA TYR A 239 0.92 -12.53 7.41
C TYR A 239 0.55 -11.48 8.47
N GLU A 240 -0.65 -10.91 8.41
CA GLU A 240 -1.13 -9.97 9.43
C GLU A 240 -1.33 -10.65 10.79
N GLN A 241 -1.72 -11.92 10.82
CA GLN A 241 -1.71 -12.73 12.05
C GLN A 241 -0.31 -12.90 12.64
N GLU A 242 0.69 -13.22 11.81
CA GLU A 242 2.07 -13.30 12.28
C GLU A 242 2.57 -11.96 12.83
N LYS A 243 2.22 -10.86 12.16
CA LYS A 243 2.57 -9.50 12.61
C LYS A 243 1.90 -9.14 13.92
N ALA A 244 0.63 -9.49 14.10
CA ALA A 244 -0.08 -9.27 15.36
C ALA A 244 0.60 -10.01 16.52
N ARG A 245 0.98 -11.28 16.32
CA ARG A 245 1.76 -12.04 17.32
C ARG A 245 3.11 -11.38 17.65
N LYS A 246 3.80 -10.83 16.64
CA LYS A 246 5.08 -10.12 16.84
C LYS A 246 4.89 -8.80 17.61
N LEU A 247 3.84 -8.04 17.30
CA LEU A 247 3.53 -6.78 17.99
C LEU A 247 3.19 -7.00 19.47
N LEU A 248 2.38 -8.01 19.80
CA LEU A 248 2.04 -8.34 21.19
C LEU A 248 3.29 -8.70 22.04
N LYS A 249 4.29 -9.35 21.43
CA LYS A 249 5.56 -9.64 22.12
C LYS A 249 6.36 -8.39 22.50
N HIS A 250 6.09 -7.26 21.87
CA HIS A 250 6.78 -5.99 22.12
C HIS A 250 5.91 -4.97 22.88
N THR A 251 4.80 -5.41 23.48
CA THR A 251 3.85 -4.51 24.16
C THR A 251 4.53 -3.67 25.24
N SER A 252 5.40 -4.25 26.07
CA SER A 252 6.10 -3.48 27.12
C SER A 252 6.90 -2.32 26.54
N ILE A 253 7.73 -2.60 25.52
CA ILE A 253 8.57 -1.58 24.86
C ILE A 253 7.73 -0.47 24.20
N LEU A 254 6.51 -0.77 23.75
CA LEU A 254 5.65 0.17 23.05
C LEU A 254 4.82 1.09 23.96
N PHE A 255 4.66 0.72 25.24
CA PHE A 255 3.80 1.42 26.22
C PHE A 255 4.51 1.67 27.56
N GLU A 256 5.84 1.60 27.59
CA GLU A 256 6.69 2.02 28.71
C GLU A 256 6.69 3.54 28.92
#